data_AF-A0A923W659-F1
#
_entry.id   AF-A0A923W659-F1
#
_cell.length_a   1.000
_cell.length_b   1.000
_cell.length_c   1.000
_cell.angle_alpha   90.00
_cell.angle_beta   90.00
_cell.angle_gamma   90.00
#
_symmetry.space_group_name_H-M   'P 1'
#
loop_
_entity.id
_entity.type
_entity.pdbx_description
1 polymer ?
#
loop_
_entity_poly.entity_id
_entity_poly.type
_entity_poly.pdbx_seq_one_letter_code
_entity_poly.pdbx_strand_id
1 'polypeptide(L)' 'MAPIIVETLSEKAYELLRQLEALHIVRLVPADRPTLPPPVPQPDAASWIGVISPETGEQMLREIAAMRDEWEREF' A
#
# COMPACT_ATOMS: atom_id res chain seq x y z
N MET A 1 8.25 12.60 -4.43
CA MET A 1 8.97 12.97 -5.67
C MET A 1 8.03 13.79 -6.53
N ALA A 2 8.48 14.90 -7.11
CA ALA A 2 7.65 15.73 -7.97
C ALA A 2 7.49 15.07 -9.35
N PRO A 3 6.30 15.16 -9.98
CA PRO A 3 6.12 14.68 -11.35
C PRO A 3 6.97 15.49 -12.33
N ILE A 4 7.56 14.81 -13.31
CA ILE A 4 8.31 15.44 -14.40
C ILE A 4 7.41 15.50 -15.62
N ILE A 5 7.23 16.69 -16.19
CA ILE A 5 6.50 16.88 -17.45
C ILE A 5 7.51 16.78 -18.59
N VAL A 6 7.22 15.91 -19.56
CA VAL A 6 8.05 15.73 -20.76
C VAL A 6 7.25 16.20 -21.97
N GLU A 7 7.80 17.17 -22.69
CA GLU A 7 7.22 17.67 -23.94
C GLU A 7 7.93 17.03 -25.14
N THR A 8 7.15 16.52 -26.09
CA THR A 8 7.70 15.93 -27.32
C THR A 8 7.92 17.01 -28.37
N LEU A 9 9.15 17.13 -28.86
CA LEU A 9 9.53 18.12 -29.88
C LEU A 9 9.20 17.69 -31.32
N SER A 10 8.71 16.47 -31.54
CA SER A 10 8.34 15.97 -32.86
C SER A 10 7.31 14.84 -32.79
N GLU A 11 6.54 14.66 -33.86
CA GLU A 11 5.58 13.55 -33.98
C GLU A 11 6.25 12.18 -33.94
N LYS A 12 7.48 12.06 -34.47
CA LYS A 12 8.24 10.79 -34.40
C LYS A 12 8.54 10.37 -32.97
N ALA A 13 8.73 11.32 -32.06
CA ALA A 13 8.93 11.03 -30.64
C ALA A 13 7.66 10.47 -30.00
N TYR A 14 6.48 10.92 -30.44
CA TYR A 14 5.21 10.37 -29.97
C TYR A 14 5.05 8.88 -30.32
N GLU A 15 5.37 8.50 -31.57
CA GLU A 15 5.34 7.09 -31.98
C GLU A 15 6.31 6.22 -31.16
N LEU A 16 7.51 6.73 -30.87
CA LEU A 16 8.46 6.05 -30.00
C LEU A 16 7.90 5.85 -28.58
N LEU A 17 7.27 6.88 -28.00
CA LEU A 17 6.64 6.78 -26.67
C LEU A 17 5.52 5.74 -26.65
N ARG A 18 4.74 5.62 -27.72
CA ARG A 18 3.72 4.55 -27.85
C ARG A 18 4.34 3.16 -27.89
N GLN A 19 5.47 2.99 -28.58
CA GLN A 19 6.19 1.72 -28.58
C GLN A 19 6.73 1.37 -27.19
N LEU A 20 7.26 2.35 -26.45
CA LEU A 20 7.71 2.16 -25.06
C LEU A 20 6.56 1.85 -24.10
N GLU A 21 5.37 2.42 -24.33
CA GLU A 21 4.16 2.08 -23.59
C GLU A 21 3.71 0.64 -23.84
N ALA A 22 3.79 0.15 -25.08
CA ALA A 22 3.50 -1.25 -25.40
C ALA A 22 4.44 -2.23 -24.65
N LEU A 23 5.66 -1.80 -24.36
CA LEU A 23 6.64 -2.54 -23.56
C LEU A 23 6.48 -2.32 -22.05
N HIS A 24 5.47 -1.57 -21.61
CA HIS A 24 5.17 -1.25 -20.20
C HIS A 24 6.31 -0.50 -19.48
N ILE A 25 7.14 0.24 -20.22
CA ILE A 25 8.26 1.02 -19.65
C ILE A 25 7.77 2.40 -19.20
N VAL A 26 6.84 2.99 -19.94
CA VAL A 26 6.23 4.30 -19.66
C VAL A 26 4.70 4.21 -19.81
N ARG A 27 3.97 5.16 -19.22
CA ARG A 27 2.52 5.29 -19.40
C ARG A 27 2.22 6.71 -19.87
N LEU A 28 1.57 6.86 -21.02
CA LEU A 28 1.11 8.18 -21.46
C LEU A 28 -0.16 8.54 -20.69
N VAL A 29 -0.14 9.68 -20.00
CA VAL A 29 -1.31 10.18 -19.27
C VAL A 29 -1.85 11.40 -20.02
N PRO A 30 -3.11 11.37 -20.49
CA PRO A 30 -3.74 12.55 -21.10
C PRO A 30 -3.79 13.69 -20.09
N ALA A 31 -3.50 14.92 -20.54
CA ALA A 31 -3.51 16.11 -19.69
C ALA A 31 -4.86 16.34 -18.99
N ASP A 32 -5.96 15.92 -19.62
CA ASP A 32 -7.32 16.09 -19.11
C ASP A 32 -7.72 15.05 -18.06
N ARG A 33 -6.85 14.09 -17.77
CA ARG A 33 -7.09 13.05 -16.77
C ARG A 33 -6.37 13.45 -15.49
N PRO A 34 -7.07 13.65 -14.35
CA PRO A 34 -6.41 13.87 -13.07
C PRO A 34 -5.45 12.69 -12.82
N THR A 35 -4.16 13.01 -12.77
CA THR A 35 -3.04 12.07 -12.90
C THR A 35 -2.87 11.16 -11.69
N LEU A 36 -3.50 11.49 -10.56
CA LEU A 36 -3.47 10.70 -9.33
C LEU A 36 -4.85 10.79 -8.67
N PRO A 37 -5.45 9.68 -8.20
CA PRO A 37 -6.46 9.79 -7.17
C PRO A 37 -5.86 10.59 -6.00
N PRO A 38 -6.66 11.44 -5.31
CA PRO A 38 -6.17 12.14 -4.13
C PRO A 38 -5.51 11.12 -3.18
N PRO A 39 -4.38 11.47 -2.53
CA PRO A 39 -3.74 10.55 -1.61
C PRO A 39 -4.79 10.10 -0.59
N VAL A 40 -5.07 8.80 -0.57
CA VAL A 40 -5.93 8.21 0.46
C VAL A 40 -5.25 8.55 1.78
N PRO A 41 -5.94 9.19 2.73
CA PRO A 41 -5.35 9.49 4.02
C PRO A 41 -4.84 8.18 4.62
N GLN A 42 -3.51 8.04 4.70
CA GLN A 42 -2.92 6.91 5.38
C GLN A 42 -3.24 7.09 6.87
N PRO A 43 -3.81 6.09 7.54
CA PRO A 43 -4.02 6.16 8.97
C PRO A 43 -2.65 6.37 9.64
N ASP A 44 -2.60 7.33 10.56
CA ASP A 44 -1.41 7.64 11.35
C ASP A 44 -0.90 6.36 12.03
N ALA A 45 0.40 6.13 12.06
CA ALA A 45 0.99 5.00 12.78
C ALA A 45 0.52 4.97 14.25
N ALA A 46 0.25 6.15 14.83
CA ALA A 46 -0.33 6.26 16.17
C ALA A 46 -1.73 5.64 16.31
N SER A 47 -2.54 5.59 15.23
CA SER A 47 -3.88 5.00 15.28
C SER A 47 -3.88 3.47 15.39
N TRP A 48 -2.73 2.83 15.17
CA TRP A 48 -2.56 1.38 15.26
C TRP A 48 -2.05 0.93 16.63
N ILE A 49 -1.51 1.85 17.44
CA ILE A 49 -0.95 1.53 18.75
C ILE A 49 -2.11 1.16 19.70
N GLY A 50 -2.12 -0.09 20.14
CA GLY A 50 -3.10 -0.58 21.13
C GLY A 50 -4.43 -1.07 20.55
N VAL A 51 -4.58 -1.12 19.22
CA VAL A 51 -5.80 -1.64 18.59
C VAL A 51 -5.63 -3.15 18.38
N ILE A 52 -6.06 -3.94 19.37
CA ILE A 52 -6.38 -5.35 19.18
C ILE A 52 -7.89 -5.48 18.98
N SER A 53 -8.32 -6.35 18.06
CA SER A 53 -9.74 -6.66 17.95
C SER A 53 -10.21 -7.42 19.21
N PRO A 54 -11.47 -7.30 19.63
CA PRO A 54 -12.00 -8.08 20.75
C PRO A 54 -11.75 -9.58 20.60
N GLU A 55 -11.93 -10.11 19.38
CA GLU A 55 -11.73 -11.53 19.07
C GLU A 55 -10.26 -11.94 19.26
N THR A 56 -9.34 -11.08 18.85
CA THR A 56 -7.89 -11.29 19.00
C THR A 56 -7.49 -11.26 20.48
N GLY A 57 -8.06 -10.33 21.26
CA GLY A 57 -7.85 -10.24 22.70
C GLY A 57 -8.35 -11.48 23.45
N GLU A 58 -9.55 -11.96 23.12
CA GLU A 58 -10.10 -13.20 23.71
C GLU A 58 -9.25 -14.42 23.36
N GLN A 59 -8.76 -14.53 22.13
CA GLN A 59 -7.88 -15.63 21.75
C GLN A 59 -6.58 -15.60 22.56
N MET A 60 -5.97 -14.42 22.69
CA MET A 60 -4.73 -14.26 23.45
C MET A 60 -4.91 -14.67 24.93
N LEU A 61 -6.04 -14.28 25.55
CA LEU A 61 -6.37 -14.70 26.91
C LEU A 61 -6.54 -16.21 27.05
N ARG A 62 -7.16 -16.87 26.07
CA ARG A 62 -7.30 -18.34 26.05
C ARG A 62 -5.94 -19.04 25.97
N GLU A 63 -5.06 -18.56 25.11
CA GLU A 63 -3.71 -19.14 24.96
C GLU A 63 -2.87 -18.94 26.22
N ILE A 64 -2.93 -17.76 26.85
CA ILE A 64 -2.24 -17.50 28.12
C ILE A 64 -2.74 -18.43 29.23
N ALA A 65 -4.06 -18.63 29.32
CA ALA A 65 -4.63 -19.55 30.30
C ALA A 65 -4.15 -20.99 30.07
N ALA A 66 -4.13 -21.45 28.81
CA ALA A 66 -3.62 -22.79 28.48
C ALA A 66 -2.13 -22.97 28.83
N MET A 67 -1.30 -21.95 28.58
CA MET A 67 0.12 -21.99 28.96
C MET A 67 0.31 -22.07 30.47
N ARG A 68 -0.46 -21.30 31.25
CA ARG A 68 -0.42 -21.36 32.71
C ARG A 68 -0.82 -22.74 33.20
N ASP A 69 -1.93 -23.27 32.69
CA ASP A 69 -2.45 -24.57 33.11
C ASP A 69 -1.48 -25.71 32.74
N GLU A 70 -0.66 -25.56 31.69
CA GLU A 70 0.43 -26.49 31.37
C GLU A 70 1.57 -26.39 32.39
N TRP A 71 1.98 -25.16 32.73
CA TRP A 71 3.03 -24.92 33.74
C TRP A 71 2.64 -25.42 35.13
N GLU A 72 1.35 -25.33 35.48
CA GLU A 72 0.80 -25.85 36.74
C GLU A 72 0.66 -27.39 36.77
N ARG A 73 0.77 -28.10 35.62
CA ARG A 73 0.77 -29.57 35.60
C ARG A 73 2.14 -30.17 35.87
N GLU A 74 3.20 -29.46 35.52
CA GLU A 74 4.59 -29.91 35.69
C GLU A 74 5.19 -29.59 37.07
N PHE A 75 4.44 -28.91 37.95
CA PHE A 75 4.78 -28.58 39.34
C PHE A 75 3.71 -29.04 40.33
#